data_AF-A0A521T448-F1
#
_entry.id   AF-A0A521T448-F1
#
_cell.length_a   1.000
_cell.length_b   1.000
_cell.length_c   1.000
_cell.angle_alpha   90.00
_cell.angle_beta   90.00
_cell.angle_gamma   90.00
#
_symmetry.space_group_name_H-M   'P 1'
#
loop_
_entity.id
_entity.type
_entity.pdbx_description
1 polymer ?
#
loop_
_entity_poly.entity_id
_entity_poly.type
_entity_poly.pdbx_seq_one_letter_code
_entity_poly.pdbx_strand_id
1 'polypeptide(L)'
;ALPIWLEGYSSIIGLGAEDLSTMGVTAAQGTTELAKGTVIVGSQVASQFYNPQPRPGQEATEPPELMDKTLRIVLIRWAQDGTETRKTIQVRVAGVLAESRGEADWSMFITLDELTAWNEWSMGRRINRDKDGYNQAVVKVEDARQTIDVTNLIVEMGYQAYTPQSFVEGINSFYIILQIIFGGVGAIALLVAAIGIANTMTMAILERTREIGLMKAIGATNRDVMSIFLGEAAGIGLLGGLGGVAFGWVAGQIINVLALAYLAGQSATQGGPPPSVAVYTPAWLPPFVIIFATLIGLVSGLYPALRAATLVPIQALKYE
;
A
#
# COMPACT_ATOMS: atom_id res chain seq x y z
N ALA A 1 24.50 40.04 -15.23
CA ALA A 1 23.82 39.24 -14.19
C ALA A 1 24.76 38.13 -13.77
N LEU A 2 25.03 37.95 -12.48
CA LEU A 2 25.84 36.83 -12.00
C LEU A 2 25.12 35.52 -12.34
N PRO A 3 25.83 34.47 -12.79
CA PRO A 3 25.20 33.17 -13.04
C PRO A 3 24.56 32.68 -11.74
N ILE A 4 23.25 32.38 -11.80
CA ILE A 4 22.51 31.80 -10.69
C ILE A 4 22.94 30.34 -10.59
N TRP A 5 23.60 29.99 -9.49
CA TRP A 5 23.97 28.61 -9.20
C TRP A 5 22.78 27.92 -8.54
N LEU A 6 22.36 26.79 -9.11
CA LEU A 6 21.40 25.90 -8.45
C LEU A 6 22.13 25.04 -7.43
N GLU A 7 21.49 24.83 -6.29
CA GLU A 7 21.98 23.96 -5.22
C GLU A 7 21.05 22.75 -5.10
N GLY A 8 21.60 21.59 -4.80
CA GLY A 8 20.83 20.36 -4.62
C GLY A 8 21.53 19.44 -3.64
N TYR A 9 20.76 18.60 -2.97
CA TYR A 9 21.25 17.59 -2.05
C TYR A 9 20.83 16.22 -2.55
N SER A 10 21.79 15.38 -2.91
CA SER A 10 21.56 14.01 -3.33
C SER A 10 22.52 13.07 -2.59
N SER A 11 22.05 11.84 -2.35
CA SER A 11 22.88 10.78 -1.77
C SER A 11 23.95 10.35 -2.78
N ILE A 12 25.19 10.18 -2.33
CA ILE A 12 26.30 9.70 -3.17
C ILE A 12 26.65 8.28 -2.75
N ILE A 13 26.50 7.35 -3.67
CA ILE A 13 26.78 5.93 -3.47
C ILE A 13 28.05 5.55 -4.25
N GLY A 14 29.01 4.96 -3.55
CA GLY A 14 30.26 4.47 -4.13
C GLY A 14 30.11 3.00 -4.47
N LEU A 15 30.24 2.64 -5.74
CA LEU A 15 30.12 1.26 -6.18
C LEU A 15 31.49 0.65 -6.45
N GLY A 16 31.68 -0.57 -5.97
CA GLY A 16 32.88 -1.37 -6.26
C GLY A 16 32.83 -2.05 -7.63
N ALA A 17 31.65 -2.08 -8.26
CA ALA A 17 31.49 -2.53 -9.64
C ALA A 17 31.87 -1.41 -10.62
N GLU A 18 32.41 -1.77 -11.78
CA GLU A 18 32.77 -0.82 -12.83
C GLU A 18 31.55 -0.32 -13.63
N ASP A 19 30.43 -1.05 -13.59
CA ASP A 19 29.22 -0.73 -14.34
C ASP A 19 27.96 -0.94 -13.50
N LEU A 20 27.08 0.07 -13.52
CA LEU A 20 25.77 0.04 -12.85
C LEU A 20 24.79 -0.95 -13.48
N SER A 21 25.01 -1.39 -14.72
CA SER A 21 24.16 -2.40 -15.37
C SER A 21 24.04 -3.70 -14.55
N THR A 22 25.05 -3.99 -13.72
CA THR A 22 25.04 -5.10 -12.77
C THR A 22 23.88 -5.00 -11.77
N MET A 23 23.47 -3.79 -11.38
CA MET A 23 22.32 -3.52 -10.52
C MET A 23 20.97 -3.57 -11.26
N GLY A 24 20.98 -3.84 -12.57
CA GLY A 24 19.76 -3.92 -13.38
C GLY A 24 19.18 -2.55 -13.78
N VAL A 25 19.94 -1.47 -13.61
CA VAL A 25 19.57 -0.14 -14.11
C VAL A 25 20.14 0.08 -15.51
N THR A 26 19.47 0.93 -16.30
CA THR A 26 19.87 1.29 -17.66
C THR A 26 20.11 2.80 -17.75
N ALA A 27 20.97 3.24 -18.68
CA ALA A 27 21.13 4.66 -18.97
C ALA A 27 20.01 5.13 -19.91
N ALA A 28 19.37 6.26 -19.57
CA ALA A 28 18.55 7.01 -20.52
C ALA A 28 19.44 7.86 -21.44
N GLN A 29 20.54 8.39 -20.92
CA GLN A 29 21.52 9.19 -21.64
C GLN A 29 22.94 8.84 -21.17
N GLY A 30 23.91 8.86 -22.08
CA GLY A 30 25.32 8.62 -21.74
C GLY A 30 25.64 7.14 -21.45
N THR A 31 26.41 6.89 -20.39
CA THR A 31 26.89 5.55 -20.01
C THR A 31 26.49 5.15 -18.58
N THR A 32 26.47 3.84 -18.31
CA THR A 32 26.36 3.25 -16.96
C THR A 32 27.73 2.87 -16.36
N GLU A 33 28.81 3.05 -17.11
CA GLU A 33 30.18 2.77 -16.67
C GLU A 33 30.73 3.89 -15.78
N LEU A 34 31.23 3.50 -14.61
CA LEU A 34 31.86 4.39 -13.66
C LEU A 34 33.33 4.60 -14.00
N ALA A 35 33.73 5.87 -14.08
CA ALA A 35 35.11 6.27 -14.29
C ALA A 35 35.53 7.33 -13.28
N LYS A 36 36.84 7.44 -13.03
CA LYS A 36 37.36 8.48 -12.14
C LYS A 36 37.08 9.88 -12.70
N GLY A 37 36.62 10.78 -11.83
CA GLY A 37 36.23 12.15 -12.17
C GLY A 37 34.86 12.26 -12.84
N THR A 38 34.12 11.15 -12.99
CA THR A 38 32.76 11.15 -13.51
C THR A 38 31.74 10.76 -12.45
N VAL A 39 30.50 11.15 -12.68
CA VAL A 39 29.35 10.78 -11.86
C VAL A 39 28.21 10.32 -12.77
N ILE A 40 27.53 9.27 -12.36
CA ILE A 40 26.29 8.81 -12.98
C ILE A 40 25.14 9.24 -12.08
N VAL A 41 24.11 9.82 -12.67
CA VAL A 41 23.08 10.52 -11.93
C VAL A 41 21.73 9.82 -12.14
N GLY A 42 20.98 9.61 -11.06
CA GLY A 42 19.62 9.10 -11.13
C GLY A 42 18.67 10.04 -11.88
N SER A 43 17.60 9.49 -12.45
CA SER A 43 16.62 10.22 -13.26
C SER A 43 15.96 11.40 -12.53
N GLN A 44 15.81 11.31 -11.20
CA GLN A 44 15.12 12.30 -10.37
C GLN A 44 16.05 13.27 -9.66
N VAL A 45 17.38 13.09 -9.71
CA VAL A 45 18.34 13.98 -9.02
C VAL A 45 18.25 15.43 -9.52
N ALA A 46 17.95 15.63 -10.81
CA ALA A 46 17.75 16.97 -11.37
C ALA A 46 16.63 17.74 -10.66
N SER A 47 15.58 17.05 -10.21
CA SER A 47 14.44 17.66 -9.50
C SER A 47 14.79 18.21 -8.12
N GLN A 48 15.92 17.77 -7.53
CA GLN A 48 16.35 18.22 -6.21
C GLN A 48 17.10 19.55 -6.24
N PHE A 49 17.41 20.07 -7.44
CA PHE A 49 18.05 21.36 -7.59
C PHE A 49 17.05 22.49 -7.39
N TYR A 50 17.39 23.42 -6.51
CA TYR A 50 16.62 24.61 -6.23
C TYR A 50 17.48 25.86 -6.33
N ASN A 51 16.82 27.00 -6.54
CA ASN A 51 17.47 28.30 -6.45
C ASN A 51 17.55 28.71 -4.96
N PRO A 52 18.76 28.87 -4.37
CA PRO A 52 18.90 29.27 -2.97
C PRO A 52 18.44 30.72 -2.68
N GLN A 53 18.26 31.55 -3.71
CA GLN A 53 17.77 32.92 -3.59
C GLN A 53 16.55 33.15 -4.51
N PRO A 54 15.38 32.56 -4.17
CA PRO A 54 14.17 32.73 -4.96
C PRO A 54 13.62 34.14 -4.76
N ARG A 55 13.18 34.79 -5.85
CA ARG A 55 12.49 36.09 -5.75
C ARG A 55 11.03 35.86 -5.33
N PRO A 56 10.42 36.74 -4.52
CA PRO A 56 9.00 36.62 -4.17
C PRO A 56 8.12 36.58 -5.43
N GLY A 57 7.31 35.53 -5.58
CA GLY A 57 6.46 35.30 -6.75
C GLY A 57 7.12 34.62 -7.96
N GLN A 58 8.37 34.17 -7.84
CA GLN A 58 9.04 33.39 -8.87
C GLN A 58 8.47 31.97 -8.93
N GLU A 59 8.18 31.49 -10.14
CA GLU A 59 7.75 30.10 -10.38
C GLU A 59 8.85 29.10 -9.97
N ALA A 60 8.43 27.85 -9.71
CA ALA A 60 9.36 26.77 -9.37
C ALA A 60 10.45 26.64 -10.44
N THR A 61 11.70 26.43 -10.03
CA THR A 61 12.80 26.29 -10.97
C THR A 61 12.67 24.97 -11.72
N GLU A 62 12.67 25.03 -13.06
CA GLU A 62 12.65 23.82 -13.87
C GLU A 62 13.90 22.97 -13.60
N PRO A 63 13.77 21.63 -13.51
CA PRO A 63 14.91 20.75 -13.31
C PRO A 63 15.97 20.95 -14.41
N PRO A 64 17.24 21.21 -14.05
CA PRO A 64 18.29 21.41 -15.04
C PRO A 64 18.63 20.11 -15.76
N GLU A 65 19.00 20.22 -17.04
CA GLU A 65 19.58 19.11 -17.78
C GLU A 65 21.03 18.86 -17.31
N LEU A 66 21.27 17.68 -16.73
CA LEU A 66 22.52 17.37 -16.04
C LEU A 66 23.58 16.72 -16.96
N MET A 67 23.18 16.10 -18.07
CA MET A 67 24.11 15.38 -18.96
C MET A 67 25.22 16.31 -19.48
N ASP A 68 26.46 15.81 -19.47
CA ASP A 68 27.69 16.53 -19.84
C ASP A 68 27.98 17.83 -19.05
N LYS A 69 27.22 18.12 -17.99
CA LYS A 69 27.53 19.22 -17.07
C LYS A 69 28.59 18.81 -16.06
N THR A 70 29.28 19.81 -15.52
CA THR A 70 30.21 19.63 -14.40
C THR A 70 29.52 20.05 -13.11
N LEU A 71 29.35 19.11 -12.19
CA LEU A 71 28.82 19.37 -10.86
C LEU A 71 29.97 19.77 -9.92
N ARG A 72 29.70 20.75 -9.06
CA ARG A 72 30.61 21.15 -7.99
C ARG A 72 30.11 20.54 -6.69
N ILE A 73 30.75 19.47 -6.26
CA ILE A 73 30.46 18.81 -4.99
C ILE A 73 31.26 19.52 -3.90
N VAL A 74 30.57 20.07 -2.91
CA VAL A 74 31.18 20.75 -1.78
C VAL A 74 31.24 19.80 -0.60
N LEU A 75 32.43 19.28 -0.32
CA LEU A 75 32.68 18.50 0.89
C LEU A 75 32.94 19.43 2.06
N ILE A 76 32.30 19.14 3.19
CA ILE A 76 32.44 19.90 4.42
C ILE A 76 33.06 19.00 5.48
N ARG A 77 34.08 19.52 6.16
CA ARG A 77 34.69 18.91 7.34
C ARG A 77 34.54 19.86 8.52
N TRP A 78 34.04 19.33 9.63
CA TRP A 78 33.92 20.03 10.89
C TRP A 78 35.06 19.62 11.81
N ALA A 79 35.88 20.58 12.25
CA ALA A 79 36.88 20.34 13.27
C ALA A 79 36.26 20.40 14.69
N GLN A 80 36.95 19.82 15.68
CA GLN A 80 36.46 19.76 17.07
C GLN A 80 36.31 21.14 17.73
N ASP A 81 36.96 22.16 17.18
CA ASP A 81 36.87 23.56 17.58
C ASP A 81 35.69 24.32 16.91
N GLY A 82 34.91 23.63 16.07
CA GLY A 82 33.81 24.23 15.30
C GLY A 82 34.24 24.89 13.99
N THR A 83 35.53 24.83 13.62
CA THR A 83 36.03 25.41 12.37
C THR A 83 35.58 24.57 11.17
N GLU A 84 34.93 25.21 10.19
CA GLU A 84 34.47 24.57 8.96
C GLU A 84 35.55 24.63 7.87
N THR A 85 35.98 23.47 7.36
CA THR A 85 36.84 23.40 6.18
C THR A 85 36.04 22.85 5.00
N ARG A 86 36.02 23.60 3.90
CA ARG A 86 35.33 23.22 2.66
C ARG A 86 36.33 22.77 1.59
N LYS A 87 35.98 21.74 0.84
CA LYS A 87 36.71 21.31 -0.35
C LYS A 87 35.73 21.10 -1.49
N THR A 88 35.95 21.82 -2.58
CA THR A 88 35.15 21.69 -3.79
C THR A 88 35.81 20.69 -4.73
N ILE A 89 35.04 19.71 -5.17
CA ILE A 89 35.43 18.71 -6.16
C ILE A 89 34.56 18.90 -7.39
N GLN A 90 35.18 18.85 -8.56
CA GLN A 90 34.47 18.93 -9.84
C GLN A 90 34.34 17.52 -10.40
N VAL A 91 33.10 17.13 -10.73
CA VAL A 91 32.82 15.86 -11.39
C VAL A 91 31.98 16.10 -12.64
N ARG A 92 32.28 15.37 -13.71
CA ARG A 92 31.50 15.46 -14.95
C ARG A 92 30.39 14.42 -14.94
N VAL A 93 29.17 14.82 -15.27
CA VAL A 93 28.07 13.88 -15.46
C VAL A 93 28.32 13.09 -16.74
N ALA A 94 28.56 11.78 -16.61
CA ALA A 94 28.84 10.89 -17.73
C ALA A 94 27.60 10.10 -18.18
N GLY A 95 26.57 10.03 -17.35
CA GLY A 95 25.32 9.38 -17.70
C GLY A 95 24.18 9.77 -16.77
N VAL A 96 22.96 9.65 -17.29
CA VAL A 96 21.71 9.81 -16.56
C VAL A 96 20.93 8.50 -16.69
N LEU A 97 20.56 7.92 -15.55
CA LEU A 97 19.82 6.66 -15.50
C LEU A 97 18.39 6.83 -16.03
N ALA A 98 17.85 5.77 -16.63
CA ALA A 98 16.44 5.66 -16.93
C ALA A 98 15.64 5.47 -15.63
N GLU A 99 14.40 5.96 -15.61
CA GLU A 99 13.51 5.83 -14.45
C GLU A 99 13.26 4.35 -14.13
N SER A 100 13.78 3.91 -12.98
CA SER A 100 13.62 2.57 -12.45
C SER A 100 12.59 2.49 -11.32
N ARG A 101 12.10 3.65 -10.84
CA ARG A 101 11.25 3.82 -9.66
C ARG A 101 11.84 3.19 -8.40
N GLY A 102 13.18 3.11 -8.37
CA GLY A 102 13.95 2.63 -7.24
C GLY A 102 14.76 3.75 -6.60
N GLU A 103 15.54 3.39 -5.58
CA GLU A 103 16.44 4.31 -4.88
C GLU A 103 17.52 4.92 -5.80
N ALA A 104 17.87 4.21 -6.87
CA ALA A 104 18.84 4.66 -7.85
C ALA A 104 18.41 5.94 -8.58
N ASP A 105 17.11 6.21 -8.70
CA ASP A 105 16.59 7.40 -9.38
C ASP A 105 16.94 8.69 -8.63
N TRP A 106 17.14 8.62 -7.32
CA TRP A 106 17.37 9.77 -6.43
C TRP A 106 18.83 9.94 -5.99
N SER A 107 19.71 9.03 -6.44
CA SER A 107 21.09 8.93 -5.99
C SER A 107 22.08 9.25 -7.10
N MET A 108 23.27 9.70 -6.71
CA MET A 108 24.43 9.84 -7.58
C MET A 108 25.43 8.72 -7.32
N PHE A 109 26.08 8.23 -8.36
CA PHE A 109 26.99 7.10 -8.30
C PHE A 109 28.38 7.48 -8.78
N ILE A 110 29.38 7.11 -7.98
CA ILE A 110 30.80 7.30 -8.28
C ILE A 110 31.56 6.00 -7.98
N THR A 111 32.84 5.95 -8.36
CA THR A 111 33.69 4.81 -8.00
C THR A 111 33.89 4.74 -6.48
N LEU A 112 33.92 3.52 -5.93
CA LEU A 112 34.14 3.30 -4.50
C LEU A 112 35.49 3.87 -4.01
N ASP A 113 36.51 3.85 -4.86
CA ASP A 113 37.82 4.46 -4.58
C ASP A 113 37.70 5.96 -4.34
N GLU A 114 36.95 6.68 -5.19
CA GLU A 114 36.76 8.12 -5.05
C GLU A 114 35.94 8.46 -3.80
N LEU A 115 34.84 7.73 -3.57
CA LEU A 115 34.05 7.93 -2.36
C LEU A 115 34.90 7.67 -1.11
N THR A 116 35.76 6.66 -1.14
CA THR A 116 36.69 6.37 -0.04
C THR A 116 37.64 7.55 0.19
N ALA A 117 38.29 8.08 -0.87
CA ALA A 117 39.18 9.23 -0.75
C ALA A 117 38.47 10.49 -0.22
N TRP A 118 37.20 10.70 -0.60
CA TRP A 118 36.40 11.82 -0.12
C TRP A 118 36.04 11.67 1.36
N ASN A 119 35.67 10.46 1.77
CA ASN A 119 35.39 10.13 3.17
C ASN A 119 36.66 10.22 4.04
N GLU A 120 37.80 9.76 3.56
CA GLU A 120 39.09 9.89 4.28
C GLU A 120 39.44 11.36 4.53
N TRP A 121 39.21 12.22 3.53
CA TRP A 121 39.42 13.66 3.67
C TRP A 121 38.45 14.28 4.68
N SER A 122 37.16 13.94 4.61
CA SER A 122 36.13 14.45 5.51
C SER A 122 36.36 14.00 6.96
N MET A 123 36.71 12.73 7.18
CA MET A 123 36.99 12.16 8.50
C MET A 123 38.37 12.53 9.04
N GLY A 124 39.30 12.97 8.17
CA GLY A 124 40.67 13.28 8.55
C GLY A 124 41.51 12.07 8.97
N ARG A 125 41.09 10.86 8.60
CA ARG A 125 41.81 9.60 8.85
C ARG A 125 41.75 8.73 7.60
N ARG A 126 42.74 7.85 7.43
CA ARG A 126 42.66 6.79 6.42
C ARG A 126 41.64 5.73 6.84
N ILE A 127 40.93 5.19 5.86
CA ILE A 127 39.97 4.11 6.03
C ILE A 127 40.67 2.82 5.63
N ASN A 128 40.78 1.88 6.57
CA ASN A 128 41.30 0.56 6.29
C ASN A 128 40.12 -0.39 6.09
N ARG A 129 39.82 -0.80 4.86
CA ARG A 129 38.66 -1.65 4.55
C ARG A 129 38.71 -3.03 5.22
N ASP A 130 39.89 -3.54 5.55
CA ASP A 130 40.02 -4.81 6.27
C ASP A 130 39.57 -4.70 7.73
N LYS A 131 39.59 -3.48 8.30
CA LYS A 131 39.31 -3.22 9.71
C LYS A 131 38.02 -2.43 9.95
N ASP A 132 37.78 -1.43 9.11
CA ASP A 132 36.60 -0.56 9.10
C ASP A 132 35.43 -1.18 8.31
N GLY A 133 35.70 -2.10 7.39
CA GLY A 133 34.69 -2.78 6.58
C GLY A 133 33.97 -1.88 5.56
N TYR A 134 32.80 -2.35 5.14
CA TYR A 134 31.87 -1.66 4.25
C TYR A 134 30.54 -1.42 4.98
N ASN A 135 29.90 -0.29 4.69
CA ASN A 135 28.63 0.07 5.35
C ASN A 135 27.44 -0.73 4.81
N GLN A 136 27.52 -1.19 3.57
CA GLN A 136 26.46 -1.89 2.87
C GLN A 136 27.06 -2.81 1.81
N ALA A 137 26.38 -3.94 1.56
CA ALA A 137 26.59 -4.79 0.41
C ALA A 137 25.25 -4.99 -0.30
N VAL A 138 25.25 -4.87 -1.63
CA VAL A 138 24.07 -5.15 -2.45
C VAL A 138 24.24 -6.53 -3.06
N VAL A 139 23.31 -7.43 -2.77
CA VAL A 139 23.29 -8.79 -3.30
C VAL A 139 22.16 -8.89 -4.31
N LYS A 140 22.50 -9.20 -5.56
CA LYS A 140 21.53 -9.47 -6.61
C LYS A 140 21.28 -10.97 -6.71
N VAL A 141 20.02 -11.35 -6.56
CA VAL A 141 19.57 -12.75 -6.69
C VAL A 141 19.00 -12.96 -8.09
N GLU A 142 19.33 -14.10 -8.72
CA GLU A 142 18.87 -14.40 -10.08
C GLU A 142 17.35 -14.63 -10.15
N ASP A 143 16.77 -15.29 -9.15
CA ASP A 143 15.33 -15.56 -9.04
C ASP A 143 14.72 -14.84 -7.83
N ALA A 144 13.67 -14.06 -8.09
CA ALA A 144 12.94 -13.33 -7.05
C ALA A 144 12.40 -14.26 -5.94
N ARG A 145 12.07 -15.52 -6.25
CA ARG A 145 11.55 -16.50 -5.29
C ARG A 145 12.58 -16.92 -4.25
N GLN A 146 13.86 -16.88 -4.59
CA GLN A 146 14.96 -17.25 -3.70
C GLN A 146 15.42 -16.08 -2.82
N THR A 147 14.93 -14.87 -3.08
CA THR A 147 15.33 -13.66 -2.35
C THR A 147 15.15 -13.82 -0.84
N ILE A 148 14.04 -14.44 -0.40
CA ILE A 148 13.74 -14.64 1.02
C ILE A 148 14.71 -15.63 1.66
N ASP A 149 14.99 -16.75 1.00
CA ASP A 149 15.93 -17.76 1.51
C ASP A 149 17.35 -17.18 1.64
N VAL A 150 17.80 -16.43 0.63
CA VAL A 150 19.09 -15.72 0.67
C VAL A 150 19.11 -14.67 1.77
N THR A 151 18.01 -13.94 1.96
CA THR A 151 17.88 -12.94 3.04
C THR A 151 18.03 -13.61 4.41
N ASN A 152 17.34 -14.74 4.63
CA ASN A 152 17.41 -15.47 5.88
C ASN A 152 18.82 -16.00 6.16
N LEU A 153 19.52 -16.50 5.14
CA LEU A 153 20.93 -16.91 5.25
C LEU A 153 21.83 -15.73 5.69
N ILE A 154 21.63 -14.55 5.11
CA ILE A 154 22.39 -13.34 5.47
C ILE A 154 22.10 -12.92 6.91
N VAL A 155 20.84 -13.01 7.33
CA VAL A 155 20.43 -12.73 8.71
C VAL A 155 21.02 -13.74 9.70
N GLU A 156 21.06 -15.02 9.35
CA GLU A 156 21.66 -16.08 10.17
C GLU A 156 23.17 -15.89 10.33
N MET A 157 23.85 -15.33 9.32
CA MET A 157 25.25 -14.91 9.42
C MET A 157 25.46 -13.69 10.35
N GLY A 158 24.40 -13.11 10.90
CA GLY A 158 24.43 -11.98 11.84
C GLY A 158 24.35 -10.60 11.18
N TYR A 159 24.07 -10.53 9.88
CA TYR A 159 23.91 -9.27 9.16
C TYR A 159 22.44 -8.83 9.10
N GLN A 160 22.20 -7.53 8.95
CA GLN A 160 20.86 -7.03 8.64
C GLN A 160 20.69 -6.99 7.12
N ALA A 161 19.66 -7.67 6.61
CA ALA A 161 19.31 -7.68 5.20
C ALA A 161 17.92 -7.05 5.00
N TYR A 162 17.84 -6.09 4.09
CA TYR A 162 16.59 -5.44 3.69
C TYR A 162 16.32 -5.77 2.24
N THR A 163 15.09 -6.19 1.94
CA THR A 163 14.66 -6.46 0.57
C THR A 163 13.41 -5.68 0.25
N PRO A 164 13.20 -5.28 -1.02
CA PRO A 164 11.91 -4.71 -1.44
C PRO A 164 10.73 -5.63 -1.10
N GLN A 165 10.95 -6.95 -1.13
CA GLN A 165 9.95 -7.95 -0.77
C GLN A 165 9.54 -7.89 0.72
N SER A 166 10.49 -7.68 1.64
CA SER A 166 10.19 -7.55 3.08
C SER A 166 9.28 -6.34 3.39
N PHE A 167 9.38 -5.28 2.60
CA PHE A 167 8.48 -4.13 2.69
C PHE A 167 7.05 -4.47 2.26
N VAL A 168 6.91 -5.21 1.14
CA VAL A 168 5.61 -5.70 0.65
C VAL A 168 4.97 -6.67 1.65
N GLU A 169 5.75 -7.57 2.26
CA GLU A 169 5.26 -8.48 3.30
C GLU A 169 4.77 -7.73 4.55
N GLY A 170 5.49 -6.68 4.96
CA GLY A 170 5.05 -5.80 6.05
C GLY A 170 3.70 -5.13 5.75
N ILE A 171 3.53 -4.60 4.54
CA ILE A 171 2.27 -4.02 4.08
C ILE A 171 1.14 -5.06 4.07
N ASN A 172 1.41 -6.26 3.53
CA ASN A 172 0.42 -7.33 3.45
C ASN A 172 -0.01 -7.80 4.86
N SER A 173 0.94 -7.94 5.78
CA SER A 173 0.68 -8.32 7.17
C SER A 173 -0.21 -7.29 7.87
N PHE A 174 0.06 -6.00 7.66
CA PHE A 174 -0.78 -4.93 8.17
C PHE A 174 -2.22 -5.00 7.63
N TYR A 175 -2.40 -5.23 6.32
CA TYR A 175 -3.72 -5.39 5.72
C TYR A 175 -4.46 -6.63 6.23
N ILE A 176 -3.76 -7.74 6.46
CA ILE A 176 -4.35 -8.96 7.04
C ILE A 176 -4.88 -8.66 8.45
N ILE A 177 -4.13 -7.93 9.28
CA ILE A 177 -4.57 -7.55 10.63
C ILE A 177 -5.84 -6.68 10.55
N LEU A 178 -5.85 -5.68 9.67
CA LEU A 178 -7.05 -4.85 9.45
C LEU A 178 -8.25 -5.68 8.98
N GLN A 179 -8.03 -6.63 8.07
CA GLN A 179 -9.07 -7.53 7.57
C GLN A 179 -9.66 -8.39 8.69
N ILE A 180 -8.82 -8.91 9.60
CA ILE A 180 -9.27 -9.68 10.76
C ILE A 180 -10.11 -8.80 11.69
N ILE A 181 -9.67 -7.57 11.98
CA ILE A 181 -10.39 -6.63 12.85
C ILE A 181 -11.76 -6.28 12.24
N PHE A 182 -11.79 -5.84 10.99
CA PHE A 182 -13.06 -5.48 10.32
C PHE A 182 -13.96 -6.69 10.09
N GLY A 183 -13.39 -7.85 9.79
CA GLY A 183 -14.11 -9.12 9.72
C GLY A 183 -14.76 -9.48 11.06
N GLY A 184 -14.05 -9.30 12.16
CA GLY A 184 -14.56 -9.52 13.52
C GLY A 184 -15.70 -8.56 13.89
N VAL A 185 -15.53 -7.26 13.62
CA VAL A 185 -16.60 -6.26 13.83
C VAL A 185 -17.81 -6.59 12.96
N GLY A 186 -17.59 -6.96 11.70
CA GLY A 186 -18.64 -7.40 10.78
C GLY A 186 -19.38 -8.65 11.28
N ALA A 187 -18.67 -9.62 11.85
CA ALA A 187 -19.28 -10.82 12.42
C ALA A 187 -20.18 -10.50 13.62
N ILE A 188 -19.77 -9.59 14.50
CA ILE A 188 -20.59 -9.12 15.63
C ILE A 188 -21.83 -8.39 15.12
N ALA A 189 -21.67 -7.46 14.17
CA ALA A 189 -22.80 -6.73 13.57
C ALA A 189 -23.81 -7.68 12.92
N LEU A 190 -23.32 -8.71 12.25
CA LEU A 190 -24.13 -9.74 11.61
C LEU A 190 -24.88 -10.60 12.62
N LEU A 191 -24.24 -10.95 13.75
CA LEU A 191 -24.91 -11.65 14.85
C LEU A 191 -26.03 -10.81 15.46
N VAL A 192 -25.81 -9.51 15.67
CA VAL A 192 -26.83 -8.60 16.18
C VAL A 192 -27.99 -8.48 15.19
N ALA A 193 -27.70 -8.35 13.90
CA ALA A 193 -28.71 -8.33 12.84
C ALA A 193 -29.52 -9.65 12.80
N ALA A 194 -28.84 -10.80 12.92
CA ALA A 194 -29.47 -12.12 12.94
C ALA A 194 -30.47 -12.27 14.11
N ILE A 195 -30.10 -11.81 15.31
CA ILE A 195 -31.01 -11.79 16.47
C ILE A 195 -32.18 -10.84 16.22
N GLY A 196 -31.92 -9.67 15.62
CA GLY A 196 -32.94 -8.70 15.23
C GLY A 196 -33.99 -9.33 14.30
N ILE A 197 -33.55 -10.01 13.24
CA ILE A 197 -34.44 -10.72 12.31
C ILE A 197 -35.26 -11.78 13.04
N ALA A 198 -34.64 -12.60 13.89
CA ALA A 198 -35.33 -13.63 14.63
C ALA A 198 -36.43 -13.05 15.55
N ASN A 199 -36.16 -11.92 16.21
CA ASN A 199 -37.13 -11.23 17.06
C ASN A 199 -38.30 -10.66 16.26
N THR A 200 -38.02 -9.97 15.15
CA THR A 200 -39.07 -9.43 14.27
C THR A 200 -39.94 -10.54 13.70
N MET A 201 -39.34 -11.64 13.25
CA MET A 201 -40.08 -12.80 12.72
C MET A 201 -40.95 -13.43 13.81
N THR A 202 -40.44 -13.57 15.03
CA THR A 202 -41.21 -14.11 16.16
C THR A 202 -42.43 -13.24 16.44
N MET A 203 -42.28 -11.92 16.45
CA MET A 203 -43.40 -10.98 16.63
C MET A 203 -44.43 -11.11 15.49
N ALA A 204 -43.99 -11.11 14.24
CA ALA A 204 -44.87 -11.24 13.07
C ALA A 204 -45.68 -12.54 13.09
N ILE A 205 -45.07 -13.63 13.55
CA ILE A 205 -45.76 -14.93 13.72
C ILE A 205 -46.84 -14.84 14.79
N LEU A 206 -46.57 -14.19 15.93
CA LEU A 206 -47.53 -14.04 17.02
C LEU A 206 -48.77 -13.25 16.58
N GLU A 207 -48.56 -12.17 15.82
CA GLU A 207 -49.64 -11.36 15.25
C GLU A 207 -50.47 -12.14 14.22
N ARG A 208 -49.84 -13.03 13.43
CA ARG A 208 -50.50 -13.84 12.39
C ARG A 208 -50.92 -15.25 12.83
N THR A 209 -50.99 -15.52 14.14
CA THR A 209 -51.36 -16.85 14.69
C THR A 209 -52.68 -17.39 14.17
N ARG A 210 -53.71 -16.56 14.05
CA ARG A 210 -55.04 -16.94 13.54
C ARG A 210 -54.99 -17.36 12.06
N GLU A 211 -54.22 -16.64 11.24
CA GLU A 211 -54.04 -16.95 9.82
C GLU A 211 -53.33 -18.29 9.65
N ILE A 212 -52.29 -18.55 10.45
CA ILE A 212 -51.59 -19.84 10.49
C ILE A 212 -52.52 -20.98 10.89
N GLY A 213 -53.38 -20.76 11.89
CA GLY A 213 -54.39 -21.73 12.32
C GLY A 213 -55.41 -22.05 11.22
N LEU A 214 -55.87 -21.03 10.49
CA LEU A 214 -56.77 -21.19 9.34
C LEU A 214 -56.09 -22.00 8.22
N MET A 215 -54.85 -21.66 7.85
CA MET A 215 -54.08 -22.38 6.83
C MET A 215 -53.96 -23.88 7.15
N LYS A 216 -53.67 -24.22 8.41
CA LYS A 216 -53.60 -25.64 8.82
C LYS A 216 -54.97 -26.33 8.84
N ALA A 217 -56.04 -25.61 9.19
CA ALA A 217 -57.39 -26.15 9.17
C ALA A 217 -57.88 -26.50 7.76
N ILE A 218 -57.42 -25.77 6.73
CA ILE A 218 -57.71 -26.07 5.32
C ILE A 218 -56.74 -27.08 4.68
N GLY A 219 -55.79 -27.63 5.46
CA GLY A 219 -54.90 -28.71 5.04
C GLY A 219 -53.44 -28.33 4.74
N ALA A 220 -52.99 -27.12 5.03
CA ALA A 220 -51.59 -26.76 4.87
C ALA A 220 -50.68 -27.59 5.80
N THR A 221 -49.59 -28.12 5.26
CA THR A 221 -48.62 -28.89 6.05
C THR A 221 -47.69 -27.98 6.84
N ASN A 222 -47.02 -28.53 7.85
CA ASN A 222 -45.99 -27.80 8.60
C ASN A 222 -44.86 -27.28 7.69
N ARG A 223 -44.56 -27.99 6.60
CA ARG A 223 -43.55 -27.58 5.61
C ARG A 223 -44.01 -26.38 4.80
N ASP A 224 -45.29 -26.31 4.43
CA ASP A 224 -45.83 -25.19 3.67
C ASP A 224 -45.76 -23.91 4.50
N VAL A 225 -46.23 -23.96 5.75
CA VAL A 225 -46.16 -22.83 6.69
C VAL A 225 -44.70 -22.42 6.94
N MET A 226 -43.80 -23.37 7.17
CA MET A 226 -42.38 -23.08 7.38
C MET A 226 -41.72 -22.44 6.16
N SER A 227 -42.06 -22.88 4.95
CA SER A 227 -41.49 -22.34 3.70
C SER A 227 -41.86 -20.88 3.46
N ILE A 228 -43.08 -20.49 3.83
CA ILE A 228 -43.55 -19.11 3.73
C ILE A 228 -42.71 -18.19 4.62
N PHE A 229 -42.57 -18.54 5.91
CA PHE A 229 -41.82 -17.72 6.86
C PHE A 229 -40.30 -17.75 6.59
N LEU A 230 -39.75 -18.87 6.14
CA LEU A 230 -38.36 -18.92 5.69
C LEU A 230 -38.14 -18.06 4.44
N GLY A 231 -39.11 -18.01 3.52
CA GLY A 231 -39.08 -17.12 2.36
C GLY A 231 -39.11 -15.65 2.75
N GLU A 232 -39.91 -15.27 3.75
CA GLU A 232 -39.96 -13.91 4.29
C GLU A 232 -38.61 -13.54 4.93
N ALA A 233 -38.03 -14.41 5.74
CA ALA A 233 -36.72 -14.21 6.36
C ALA A 233 -35.57 -14.15 5.33
N ALA A 234 -35.59 -15.02 4.32
CA ALA A 234 -34.66 -14.99 3.20
C ALA A 234 -34.79 -13.70 2.38
N GLY A 235 -36.02 -13.21 2.19
CA GLY A 235 -36.31 -11.93 1.55
C GLY A 235 -35.72 -10.75 2.30
N ILE A 236 -35.84 -10.72 3.64
CA ILE A 236 -35.20 -9.70 4.49
C ILE A 236 -33.66 -9.75 4.31
N GLY A 237 -33.07 -10.95 4.35
CA GLY A 237 -31.63 -11.14 4.13
C GLY A 237 -31.18 -10.71 2.73
N LEU A 238 -31.96 -11.03 1.70
CA LEU A 238 -31.68 -10.65 0.30
C LEU A 238 -31.76 -9.14 0.09
N LEU A 239 -32.81 -8.49 0.58
CA LEU A 239 -32.97 -7.03 0.48
C LEU A 239 -31.89 -6.29 1.28
N GLY A 240 -31.56 -6.80 2.48
CA GLY A 240 -30.44 -6.30 3.27
C GLY A 240 -29.09 -6.46 2.56
N GLY A 241 -28.86 -7.61 1.92
CA GLY A 241 -27.66 -7.87 1.12
C GLY A 241 -27.54 -6.94 -0.09
N LEU A 242 -28.63 -6.76 -0.85
CA LEU A 242 -28.67 -5.82 -1.98
C LEU A 242 -28.42 -4.38 -1.52
N GLY A 243 -29.08 -3.95 -0.45
CA GLY A 243 -28.88 -2.62 0.14
C GLY A 243 -27.45 -2.42 0.64
N GLY A 244 -26.88 -3.43 1.30
CA GLY A 244 -25.50 -3.42 1.78
C GLY A 244 -24.48 -3.33 0.65
N VAL A 245 -24.67 -4.10 -0.43
CA VAL A 245 -23.83 -4.03 -1.64
C VAL A 245 -23.94 -2.66 -2.30
N ALA A 246 -25.15 -2.14 -2.48
CA ALA A 246 -25.38 -0.83 -3.09
C ALA A 246 -24.71 0.28 -2.25
N PHE A 247 -24.90 0.26 -0.93
CA PHE A 247 -24.30 1.23 -0.02
C PHE A 247 -22.77 1.13 -0.01
N GLY A 248 -22.22 -0.09 0.08
CA GLY A 248 -20.78 -0.33 0.04
C GLY A 248 -20.15 0.12 -1.28
N TRP A 249 -20.85 -0.08 -2.41
CA TRP A 249 -20.39 0.38 -3.71
C TRP A 249 -20.36 1.91 -3.79
N VAL A 250 -21.44 2.59 -3.40
CA VAL A 250 -21.52 4.05 -3.40
C VAL A 250 -20.47 4.66 -2.48
N ALA A 251 -20.33 4.15 -1.25
CA ALA A 251 -19.31 4.59 -0.32
C ALA A 251 -17.90 4.38 -0.89
N GLY A 252 -17.63 3.22 -1.51
CA GLY A 252 -16.38 2.92 -2.17
C GLY A 252 -16.03 3.90 -3.29
N GLN A 253 -17.01 4.30 -4.11
CA GLN A 253 -16.81 5.30 -5.16
C GLN A 253 -16.51 6.69 -4.59
N ILE A 254 -17.21 7.10 -3.54
CA ILE A 254 -16.94 8.38 -2.86
C ILE A 254 -15.51 8.40 -2.30
N ILE A 255 -15.12 7.33 -1.61
CA ILE A 255 -13.76 7.18 -1.08
C ILE A 255 -12.74 7.19 -2.21
N ASN A 256 -13.01 6.50 -3.33
CA ASN A 256 -12.11 6.48 -4.48
C ASN A 256 -11.88 7.88 -5.03
N VAL A 257 -12.93 8.68 -5.23
CA VAL A 257 -12.80 10.06 -5.71
C VAL A 257 -12.01 10.93 -4.74
N LEU A 258 -12.31 10.85 -3.43
CA LEU A 258 -11.62 11.64 -2.41
C LEU A 258 -10.14 11.23 -2.27
N ALA A 259 -9.85 9.94 -2.29
CA ALA A 259 -8.50 9.41 -2.21
C ALA A 259 -7.69 9.78 -3.45
N LEU A 260 -8.26 9.66 -4.65
CA LEU A 260 -7.61 10.08 -5.89
C LEU A 260 -7.30 11.59 -5.89
N ALA A 261 -8.24 12.43 -5.41
CA ALA A 261 -8.01 13.87 -5.30
C ALA A 261 -6.86 14.20 -4.33
N TYR A 262 -6.80 13.52 -3.18
CA TYR A 262 -5.72 13.70 -2.21
C TYR A 262 -4.37 13.22 -2.75
N LEU A 263 -4.35 12.03 -3.36
CA LEU A 263 -3.14 11.42 -3.90
C LEU A 263 -2.60 12.19 -5.12
N ALA A 264 -3.48 12.75 -5.96
CA ALA A 264 -3.08 13.61 -7.06
C ALA A 264 -2.39 14.91 -6.58
N GLY A 265 -2.83 15.47 -5.45
CA GLY A 265 -2.17 16.63 -4.82
C GLY A 265 -0.78 16.29 -4.29
N GLN A 266 -0.59 15.10 -3.70
CA GLN A 266 0.74 14.63 -3.30
C GLN A 266 1.63 14.29 -4.49
N SER A 267 1.10 13.64 -5.52
CA SER A 267 1.88 13.23 -6.69
C SER A 267 2.36 14.42 -7.51
N ALA A 268 1.58 15.51 -7.57
CA ALA A 268 2.01 16.78 -8.15
C ALA A 268 3.19 17.43 -7.39
N THR A 269 3.33 17.15 -6.10
CA THR A 269 4.43 17.67 -5.26
C THR A 269 5.67 16.76 -5.32
N GLN A 270 5.48 15.46 -5.54
CA GLN A 270 6.55 14.44 -5.54
C GLN A 270 6.93 13.93 -6.95
N GLY A 271 6.40 14.54 -8.02
CA GLY A 271 6.77 14.23 -9.40
C GLY A 271 6.34 12.85 -9.92
N GLY A 272 5.43 12.16 -9.23
CA GLY A 272 4.98 10.80 -9.59
C GLY A 272 3.70 10.80 -10.46
N PRO A 273 3.49 9.77 -11.29
CA PRO A 273 2.24 9.61 -12.03
C PRO A 273 1.06 9.43 -11.04
N PRO A 274 -0.08 10.11 -11.25
CA PRO A 274 -1.22 10.01 -10.35
C PRO A 274 -1.75 8.56 -10.35
N PRO A 275 -2.01 7.96 -9.18
CA PRO A 275 -2.62 6.65 -9.11
C PRO A 275 -4.00 6.69 -9.78
N SER A 276 -4.35 5.64 -10.53
CA SER A 276 -5.60 5.58 -11.32
C SER A 276 -6.76 4.90 -10.60
N VAL A 277 -6.49 4.15 -9.53
CA VAL A 277 -7.49 3.44 -8.72
C VAL A 277 -7.03 3.40 -7.27
N ALA A 278 -7.84 3.92 -6.35
CA ALA A 278 -7.58 3.87 -4.91
C ALA A 278 -8.41 2.78 -4.19
N VAL A 279 -9.55 2.40 -4.76
CA VAL A 279 -10.43 1.35 -4.21
C VAL A 279 -10.71 0.30 -5.28
N TYR A 280 -10.31 -0.95 -5.01
CA TYR A 280 -10.59 -2.10 -5.87
C TYR A 280 -11.57 -3.04 -5.17
N THR A 281 -12.76 -3.22 -5.77
CA THR A 281 -13.76 -4.18 -5.30
C THR A 281 -13.75 -5.40 -6.22
N PRO A 282 -13.31 -6.58 -5.72
CA PRO A 282 -13.33 -7.81 -6.52
C PRO A 282 -14.75 -8.16 -7.00
N ALA A 283 -14.88 -8.59 -8.25
CA ALA A 283 -16.19 -8.90 -8.86
C ALA A 283 -16.94 -10.07 -8.18
N TRP A 284 -16.23 -10.95 -7.47
CA TRP A 284 -16.82 -12.07 -6.74
C TRP A 284 -17.47 -11.65 -5.40
N LEU A 285 -17.11 -10.48 -4.87
CA LEU A 285 -17.52 -10.04 -3.54
C LEU A 285 -19.02 -9.68 -3.46
N PRO A 286 -19.61 -8.91 -4.41
CA PRO A 286 -21.04 -8.62 -4.41
C PRO A 286 -21.96 -9.85 -4.44
N PRO A 287 -21.79 -10.84 -5.34
CA PRO A 287 -22.64 -12.02 -5.32
C PRO A 287 -22.42 -12.85 -4.05
N PHE A 288 -21.18 -12.91 -3.52
CA PHE A 288 -20.91 -13.56 -2.25
C PHE A 288 -21.69 -12.92 -1.09
N VAL A 289 -21.70 -11.58 -0.99
CA VAL A 289 -22.44 -10.86 0.07
C VAL A 289 -23.94 -11.11 -0.01
N ILE A 290 -24.52 -11.09 -1.22
CA ILE A 290 -25.96 -11.33 -1.40
C ILE A 290 -26.32 -12.74 -0.94
N ILE A 291 -25.58 -13.76 -1.41
CA ILE A 291 -25.81 -15.16 -1.02
C ILE A 291 -25.64 -15.33 0.48
N PHE A 292 -24.56 -14.77 1.04
CA PHE A 292 -24.26 -14.87 2.46
C PHE A 292 -25.33 -14.19 3.33
N ALA A 293 -25.79 -12.99 2.95
CA ALA A 293 -26.84 -12.28 3.67
C ALA A 293 -28.19 -13.03 3.63
N THR A 294 -28.56 -13.61 2.48
CA THR A 294 -29.75 -14.45 2.35
C THR A 294 -29.65 -15.70 3.22
N LEU A 295 -28.47 -16.37 3.25
CA LEU A 295 -28.24 -17.53 4.11
C LEU A 295 -28.38 -17.17 5.59
N ILE A 296 -27.82 -16.04 6.02
CA ILE A 296 -27.95 -15.58 7.40
C ILE A 296 -29.40 -15.27 7.75
N GLY A 297 -30.13 -14.57 6.88
CA GLY A 297 -31.58 -14.35 7.07
C GLY A 297 -32.35 -15.65 7.23
N LEU A 298 -32.03 -16.66 6.42
CA LEU A 298 -32.66 -17.99 6.47
C LEU A 298 -32.33 -18.72 7.79
N VAL A 299 -31.07 -18.70 8.23
CA VAL A 299 -30.64 -19.29 9.51
C VAL A 299 -31.31 -18.60 10.70
N SER A 300 -31.40 -17.27 10.68
CA SER A 300 -32.07 -16.48 11.72
C SER A 300 -33.57 -16.75 11.78
N GLY A 301 -34.23 -16.91 10.63
CA GLY A 301 -35.66 -17.18 10.51
C GLY A 301 -36.05 -18.63 10.81
N LEU A 302 -35.09 -19.56 10.88
CA LEU A 302 -35.36 -20.99 11.05
C LEU A 302 -36.07 -21.30 12.37
N TYR A 303 -35.57 -20.77 13.48
CA TYR A 303 -36.16 -21.03 14.80
C TYR A 303 -37.60 -20.49 14.92
N PRO A 304 -37.90 -19.22 14.55
CA PRO A 304 -39.27 -18.72 14.53
C PRO A 304 -40.17 -19.51 13.57
N ALA A 305 -39.71 -19.81 12.35
CA ALA A 305 -40.51 -20.53 11.35
C ALA A 305 -40.89 -21.95 11.82
N LEU A 306 -39.97 -22.65 12.50
CA LEU A 306 -40.25 -23.95 13.12
C LEU A 306 -41.34 -23.83 14.19
N ARG A 307 -41.26 -22.80 15.06
CA ARG A 307 -42.31 -22.55 16.06
C ARG A 307 -43.67 -22.32 15.41
N ALA A 308 -43.76 -21.47 14.37
CA ALA A 308 -45.00 -21.23 13.61
C ALA A 308 -45.59 -22.53 13.02
N ALA A 309 -44.72 -23.34 12.42
CA ALA A 309 -45.10 -24.61 11.81
C ALA A 309 -45.67 -25.61 12.84
N THR A 310 -45.28 -25.54 14.11
CA THR A 310 -45.76 -26.45 15.17
C THR A 310 -47.00 -25.95 15.95
N LEU A 311 -47.51 -24.73 15.69
CA LEU A 311 -48.71 -24.20 16.37
C LEU A 311 -49.96 -25.07 16.16
N VAL A 312 -50.67 -25.41 17.23
CA VAL A 312 -51.85 -26.30 17.19
C VAL A 312 -53.12 -25.52 16.81
N PRO A 313 -53.88 -25.95 15.76
CA PRO A 313 -55.05 -25.21 15.25
C PRO A 313 -56.15 -24.98 16.30
N ILE A 314 -56.36 -25.95 17.20
CA ILE A 314 -57.40 -25.90 18.24
C ILE A 314 -57.13 -24.84 19.31
N GLN A 315 -55.87 -24.45 19.54
CA GLN A 315 -55.54 -23.36 20.47
C GLN A 315 -55.66 -21.97 19.81
N ALA A 316 -55.46 -21.89 18.49
CA ALA A 316 -55.54 -20.63 17.74
C ALA A 316 -56.98 -20.12 17.52
N LEU A 317 -57.98 -21.01 17.53
CA LEU A 317 -59.41 -20.68 17.38
C LEU A 317 -60.15 -20.52 18.72
N LYS A 318 -59.54 -20.93 19.83
CA LYS A 318 -60.14 -20.94 21.17
C LYS A 318 -59.63 -19.81 22.07
N TYR A 319 -58.81 -18.91 21.54
CA TYR A 319 -58.37 -17.69 22.22
C TYR A 319 -59.44 -16.61 22.06
N GLU A 320 -60.51 -16.77 22.83
CA GLU A 320 -61.28 -15.71 23.49
C GLU A 320 -61.49 -16.12 24.94
#